data_AF-A0A1H4SM90-F1
#
_entry.id   AF-A0A1H4SM90-F1
#
_cell.length_a   1.000
_cell.length_b   1.000
_cell.length_c   1.000
_cell.angle_alpha   90.00
_cell.angle_beta   90.00
_cell.angle_gamma   90.00
#
_symmetry.space_group_name_H-M   'P 1'
#
loop_
_entity.id
_entity.type
_entity.pdbx_description
1 polymer ?
#
loop_
_entity_poly.entity_id
_entity_poly.type
_entity_poly.pdbx_seq_one_letter_code
_entity_poly.pdbx_strand_id
1 'polypeptide(L)'
;MIQGETINTLEQFESLKEGDLVVCEFHRDTYKGNNRTRFAAYEIHENKASCNEIILQKKNNVYFNYFMFLAPEKHGSSNLKSLTRITQKE
;
A
#
# COMPACT_ATOMS: atom_id res chain seq x y z
N MET A 1 19.16 -9.25 8.39
CA MET A 1 18.63 -9.88 7.15
C MET A 1 17.36 -9.14 6.74
N ILE A 2 17.20 -8.78 5.47
CA ILE A 2 15.95 -8.12 5.02
C ILE A 2 14.88 -9.19 4.83
N GLN A 3 13.71 -8.99 5.42
CA GLN A 3 12.54 -9.85 5.26
C GLN A 3 11.39 -9.07 4.61
N GLY A 4 10.51 -9.79 3.93
CA GLY A 4 9.33 -9.25 3.28
C GLY A 4 8.09 -10.06 3.67
N GLU A 5 7.03 -9.37 4.07
CA GLU A 5 5.72 -9.96 4.31
C GLU A 5 4.73 -9.46 3.26
N THR A 6 4.18 -10.36 2.45
CA THR A 6 3.10 -10.02 1.53
C THR A 6 1.82 -9.74 2.31
N ILE A 7 1.21 -8.59 2.05
CA ILE A 7 -0.01 -8.12 2.72
C ILE A 7 -1.20 -8.47 1.84
N ASN A 8 -2.06 -9.37 2.32
CA ASN A 8 -3.22 -9.86 1.56
C ASN A 8 -4.45 -10.20 2.43
N THR A 9 -4.44 -9.83 3.70
CA THR A 9 -5.58 -9.98 4.63
C THR A 9 -5.91 -8.66 5.31
N LEU A 10 -7.15 -8.54 5.81
CA LEU A 10 -7.61 -7.35 6.53
C LEU A 10 -6.73 -7.07 7.76
N GLU A 11 -6.46 -8.09 8.58
CA GLU A 11 -5.63 -7.95 9.79
C GLU A 11 -4.23 -7.42 9.46
N GLN A 12 -3.62 -7.90 8.38
CA GLN A 12 -2.31 -7.39 7.94
C GLN A 12 -2.38 -5.93 7.50
N PHE A 13 -3.43 -5.51 6.77
CA PHE A 13 -3.63 -4.11 6.41
C PHE A 13 -3.88 -3.23 7.64
N GLU A 14 -4.67 -3.69 8.60
CA GLU A 14 -4.93 -2.98 9.86
C GLU A 14 -3.66 -2.88 10.73
N SER A 15 -2.73 -3.83 10.62
CA SER A 15 -1.44 -3.81 11.32
C SER A 15 -0.43 -2.81 10.75
N LEU A 16 -0.65 -2.31 9.53
CA LEU A 16 0.22 -1.31 8.91
C LEU A 16 0.11 0.02 9.63
N LYS A 17 1.25 0.65 9.92
CA LYS A 17 1.33 1.94 10.61
C LYS A 17 2.16 2.97 9.85
N GLU A 18 2.01 4.23 10.24
CA GLU A 18 2.87 5.31 9.75
C GLU A 18 4.35 4.97 9.92
N GLY A 19 5.14 5.23 8.89
CA GLY A 19 6.58 4.93 8.84
C GLY A 19 6.94 3.50 8.43
N ASP A 20 5.99 2.57 8.32
CA ASP A 20 6.29 1.24 7.79
C ASP A 20 6.75 1.33 6.33
N LEU A 21 7.85 0.64 6.01
CA LEU A 21 8.36 0.55 4.64
C LEU A 21 7.61 -0.54 3.88
N VAL A 22 6.95 -0.15 2.79
CA VAL A 22 6.24 -1.07 1.90
C VAL A 22 6.70 -0.92 0.45
N VAL A 23 6.74 -2.04 -0.27
CA VAL A 23 6.95 -2.06 -1.71
C VAL A 23 5.62 -2.38 -2.37
N CYS A 24 5.19 -1.48 -3.26
CA CYS A 24 3.92 -1.57 -3.97
C CYS A 24 4.14 -1.85 -5.45
N GLU A 25 3.32 -2.74 -6.00
CA GLU A 25 3.10 -2.87 -7.44
C GLU A 25 1.69 -2.37 -7.80
N PHE A 26 1.56 -1.65 -8.90
CA PHE A 26 0.28 -1.11 -9.39
C PHE A 26 -0.06 -1.63 -10.79
N HIS A 27 -1.36 -1.78 -11.07
CA HIS A 27 -1.85 -2.15 -12.39
C HIS A 27 -1.58 -1.07 -13.45
N ARG A 28 -1.71 0.22 -13.06
CA ARG A 28 -1.38 1.39 -13.86
C ARG A 28 -0.36 2.25 -13.13
N ASP A 29 0.46 2.94 -13.90
CA ASP A 29 1.49 3.85 -13.39
C ASP A 29 0.88 4.84 -12.38
N THR A 30 1.51 4.93 -11.22
CA THR A 30 1.24 5.94 -10.18
C THR A 30 2.46 6.83 -9.99
N TYR A 31 2.43 7.72 -9.01
CA TYR A 31 3.54 8.62 -8.70
C TYR A 31 4.42 8.14 -7.54
N LYS A 32 5.74 8.31 -7.68
CA LYS A 32 6.70 8.37 -6.57
C LYS A 32 7.44 9.69 -6.69
N GLY A 33 7.21 10.60 -5.74
CA GLY A 33 7.58 12.00 -5.94
C GLY A 33 6.88 12.55 -7.19
N ASN A 34 7.65 13.00 -8.17
CA ASN A 34 7.15 13.51 -9.46
C ASN A 34 7.25 12.49 -10.62
N ASN A 35 7.84 11.31 -10.39
CA ASN A 35 8.06 10.31 -11.42
C ASN A 35 6.92 9.30 -11.47
N ARG A 36 6.53 8.88 -12.67
CA ARG A 36 5.55 7.81 -12.87
C ARG A 36 6.23 6.44 -12.81
N THR A 37 5.62 5.49 -12.11
CA THR A 37 6.11 4.12 -11.98
C THR A 37 4.99 3.16 -11.61
N ARG A 38 5.13 1.89 -12.00
CA ARG A 38 4.29 0.79 -11.51
C ARG A 38 4.82 0.13 -10.25
N PHE A 39 6.10 0.35 -9.94
CA PHE A 39 6.79 -0.29 -8.81
C PHE A 39 7.54 0.77 -8.02
N ALA A 40 7.27 0.87 -6.73
CA ALA A 40 8.01 1.77 -5.85
C ALA A 40 7.90 1.36 -4.38
N ALA A 41 8.94 1.70 -3.62
CA ALA A 41 8.92 1.65 -2.17
C ALA A 41 8.35 2.96 -1.60
N TYR A 42 7.54 2.86 -0.55
CA TYR A 42 6.95 3.98 0.17
C TYR A 42 7.08 3.74 1.67
N GLU A 43 7.35 4.80 2.41
CA GLU A 43 7.00 4.82 3.84
C GLU A 43 5.53 5.19 3.92
N ILE A 44 4.75 4.43 4.69
CA ILE A 44 3.33 4.72 4.87
C ILE A 44 3.18 6.08 5.55
N HIS A 45 2.39 6.96 4.94
CA HIS A 45 2.06 8.26 5.52
C HIS A 45 0.98 8.10 6.59
N GLU A 46 -0.06 7.32 6.32
CA GLU A 46 -1.18 7.13 7.24
C GLU A 46 -1.96 5.86 6.89
N ASN A 47 -2.35 5.11 7.90
CA ASN A 47 -3.41 4.10 7.79
C ASN A 47 -4.73 4.72 8.26
N LYS A 48 -5.54 5.18 7.31
CA LYS A 48 -6.80 5.86 7.57
C LYS A 48 -7.92 4.82 7.65
N ALA A 49 -7.93 4.07 8.75
CA ALA A 49 -8.83 2.93 8.96
C ALA A 49 -10.32 3.30 8.82
N SER A 50 -10.73 4.51 9.22
CA SER A 50 -12.12 4.98 9.07
C SER A 50 -12.61 5.07 7.62
N CYS A 51 -11.68 5.15 6.65
CA CYS A 51 -11.96 5.15 5.22
C CYS A 51 -11.48 3.87 4.50
N ASN A 52 -10.83 2.96 5.22
CA ASN A 52 -10.13 1.79 4.67
C ASN A 52 -9.02 2.13 3.67
N GLU A 53 -8.31 3.24 3.89
CA GLU A 53 -7.29 3.76 2.97
C GLU A 53 -5.89 3.69 3.58
N ILE A 54 -4.92 3.21 2.80
CA ILE A 54 -3.49 3.42 3.09
C ILE A 54 -3.00 4.57 2.24
N ILE A 55 -2.56 5.64 2.90
CA ILE A 55 -1.95 6.80 2.25
C ILE A 55 -0.44 6.57 2.18
N LEU A 56 0.09 6.50 0.95
CA LEU A 56 1.52 6.33 0.70
C LEU A 56 2.24 7.66 0.46
N GLN A 57 1.51 8.64 -0.10
CA GLN A 57 2.03 9.99 -0.37
C GLN A 57 0.85 10.96 -0.50
N LYS A 58 0.85 12.04 0.30
CA LYS A 58 -0.14 13.12 0.17
C LYS A 58 0.03 13.89 -1.14
N LYS A 59 1.27 14.20 -1.53
CA LYS A 59 1.56 14.80 -2.84
C LYS A 59 1.11 13.85 -3.95
N ASN A 60 0.50 14.37 -5.02
CA ASN A 60 -0.03 13.58 -6.14
C ASN A 60 -1.07 12.49 -5.74
N ASN A 61 -1.62 12.55 -4.52
CA ASN A 61 -2.69 11.68 -4.02
C ASN A 61 -2.43 10.18 -4.25
N VAL A 62 -1.33 9.65 -3.72
CA VAL A 62 -0.99 8.24 -3.86
C VAL A 62 -1.48 7.49 -2.63
N TYR A 63 -2.59 6.77 -2.81
CA TYR A 63 -3.24 5.95 -1.79
C TYR A 63 -3.95 4.78 -2.47
N PHE A 64 -4.36 3.81 -1.68
CA PHE A 64 -5.27 2.76 -2.13
C PHE A 64 -6.25 2.40 -1.02
N ASN A 65 -7.43 1.94 -1.41
CA ASN A 65 -8.42 1.39 -0.48
C ASN A 65 -8.21 -0.13 -0.37
N TYR A 66 -7.98 -0.65 0.85
CA TYR A 66 -7.68 -2.07 1.02
C TYR A 66 -8.91 -2.97 0.87
N PHE A 67 -10.15 -2.48 1.01
CA PHE A 67 -11.34 -3.27 0.67
C PHE A 67 -11.56 -3.41 -0.83
N MET A 68 -11.17 -2.42 -1.63
CA MET A 68 -11.13 -2.57 -3.10
C MET A 68 -10.09 -3.59 -3.57
N PHE A 69 -9.05 -3.83 -2.75
CA PHE A 69 -8.03 -4.84 -3.00
C PHE A 69 -8.49 -6.24 -2.55
N LEU A 70 -9.02 -6.34 -1.32
CA LEU A 70 -9.43 -7.61 -0.71
C LEU A 70 -10.74 -8.16 -1.29
N ALA A 71 -11.65 -7.30 -1.73
CA ALA A 71 -12.98 -7.68 -2.21
C ALA A 71 -13.44 -6.79 -3.39
N PRO A 72 -12.75 -6.86 -4.55
CA PRO A 72 -13.01 -6.00 -5.70
C PRO A 72 -14.43 -6.13 -6.26
N GLU A 73 -15.06 -7.31 -6.19
CA GLU A 73 -16.43 -7.55 -6.65
C GLU A 73 -17.49 -6.73 -5.88
N LYS A 74 -17.19 -6.36 -4.63
CA LYS A 74 -18.11 -5.63 -3.75
C LYS A 74 -17.80 -4.14 -3.67
N HIS A 75 -16.52 -3.77 -3.75
CA HIS A 75 -16.06 -2.41 -3.48
C HIS A 75 -15.49 -1.70 -4.73
N GLY A 76 -15.42 -2.38 -5.88
CA GLY A 76 -14.74 -1.92 -7.08
C GLY A 76 -13.25 -2.27 -7.06
N SER A 77 -12.60 -2.25 -8.23
CA SER A 77 -11.22 -2.71 -8.39
C SER A 77 -10.18 -1.71 -7.86
N SER A 78 -9.26 -2.18 -7.02
CA SER A 78 -8.07 -1.40 -6.62
C SER A 78 -7.07 -1.26 -7.79
N ASN A 79 -6.36 -0.13 -7.83
CA ASN A 79 -5.19 0.00 -8.71
C ASN A 79 -3.93 -0.66 -8.11
N LEU A 80 -3.92 -0.95 -6.81
CA LEU A 80 -2.87 -1.75 -6.17
C LEU A 80 -2.97 -3.19 -6.67
N LYS A 81 -1.85 -3.75 -7.12
CA LYS A 81 -1.76 -5.14 -7.59
C LYS A 81 -1.11 -6.05 -6.54
N SER A 82 -0.08 -5.58 -5.85
CA SER A 82 0.54 -6.31 -4.75
C SER A 82 1.24 -5.36 -3.77
N LEU A 83 1.39 -5.79 -2.52
CA LEU A 83 2.02 -5.05 -1.43
C LEU A 83 2.88 -5.98 -0.59
N THR A 84 4.11 -5.57 -0.31
CA THR A 84 5.00 -6.27 0.63
C THR A 84 5.54 -5.30 1.66
N ARG A 85 5.33 -5.58 2.94
CA ARG A 85 5.98 -4.86 4.05
C ARG A 85 7.41 -5.37 4.21
N ILE A 86 8.37 -4.47 4.27
CA ILE A 86 9.78 -4.78 4.46
C ILE A 86 10.13 -4.62 5.94
N THR A 87 10.76 -5.63 6.51
CA THR A 87 11.20 -5.62 7.91
C THR A 87 12.68 -6.00 8.02
N GLN A 88 13.32 -5.55 9.10
CA GLN A 88 14.64 -6.03 9.50
C GLN A 88 14.50 -6.90 10.74
N LYS A 89 15.13 -8.08 10.70
CA LYS A 89 15.30 -8.92 11.88
C LYS A 89 16.66 -8.63 12.49
N GLU A 90 16.66 -8.28 13.77
CA GLU A 90 17.87 -8.18 14.62
C GLU A 90 18.58 -9.54 14.73
#